data_AF-A0A0S2DFT2-F1
#
_entry.id   AF-A0A0S2DFT2-F1
#
_cell.length_a   1.000
_cell.length_b   1.000
_cell.length_c   1.000
_cell.angle_alpha   90.00
_cell.angle_beta   90.00
_cell.angle_gamma   90.00
#
_symmetry.space_group_name_H-M   'P 1'
#
loop_
_entity.id
_entity.type
_entity.pdbx_description
1 polymer ?
#
loop_
_entity_poly.entity_id
_entity_poly.type
_entity_poly.pdbx_seq_one_letter_code
_entity_poly.pdbx_strand_id
1 'polypeptide(L)'
;MKVFAFLAAGLLLSACASAPAVRARADASPCLPDSRQCAIYDFAMADERVLRANGEAVAVDCPWSSDEASLEQRRAHCAELIEVALAVVADRLPDALQRIPVDQVRYEDVGACVDGVARERAGGDCYRRLRAKVPLPWIVPSTGAAAAGSGLR
;
A
#
# COMPACT_ATOMS: atom_id res chain seq x y z
N MET A 1 12.59 -42.69 -58.30
CA MET A 1 12.14 -41.48 -57.57
C MET A 1 12.72 -41.56 -56.16
N LYS A 2 13.56 -40.56 -55.86
CA LYS A 2 14.19 -40.18 -54.58
C LYS A 2 13.11 -39.69 -53.58
N VAL A 3 13.20 -39.61 -52.25
CA VAL A 3 14.20 -39.83 -51.18
C VAL A 3 13.44 -39.64 -49.83
N PHE A 4 13.79 -40.47 -48.83
CA PHE A 4 13.79 -40.33 -47.37
C PHE A 4 13.06 -39.20 -46.61
N ALA A 5 12.32 -39.64 -45.57
CA ALA A 5 12.45 -39.37 -44.12
C ALA A 5 12.62 -37.94 -43.56
N PHE A 6 12.23 -37.81 -42.27
CA PHE A 6 12.38 -36.67 -41.33
C PHE A 6 11.30 -35.57 -41.48
N LEU A 7 10.65 -35.02 -40.45
CA LEU A 7 10.95 -34.87 -39.03
C LEU A 7 9.65 -34.84 -38.22
N ALA A 8 9.62 -35.56 -37.10
CA ALA A 8 8.92 -35.11 -35.91
C ALA A 8 9.65 -33.87 -35.38
N ALA A 9 9.04 -32.69 -35.43
CA ALA A 9 9.48 -31.50 -34.70
C ALA A 9 8.40 -30.43 -34.77
N GLY A 10 7.88 -29.99 -33.62
CA GLY A 10 7.13 -28.73 -33.55
C GLY A 10 5.91 -28.66 -32.64
N LEU A 11 5.64 -29.65 -31.78
CA LEU A 11 4.61 -29.51 -30.71
C LEU A 11 5.18 -28.97 -29.39
N LEU A 12 6.28 -28.21 -29.47
CA LEU A 12 6.87 -27.49 -28.34
C LEU A 12 7.45 -26.16 -28.85
N LEU A 13 6.59 -25.14 -28.96
CA LEU A 13 7.00 -23.74 -28.93
C LEU A 13 6.07 -22.99 -27.97
N SER A 14 6.64 -22.68 -26.81
CA SER A 14 6.48 -21.43 -26.05
C SER A 14 5.05 -21.04 -25.64
N ALA A 15 4.64 -21.27 -24.39
CA ALA A 15 4.98 -20.43 -23.24
C ALA A 15 4.74 -18.93 -23.48
N CYS A 16 4.12 -18.30 -22.47
CA CYS A 16 4.11 -16.85 -22.23
C CYS A 16 3.04 -16.01 -22.93
N ALA A 17 1.75 -16.38 -22.81
CA ALA A 17 0.68 -15.38 -22.79
C ALA A 17 0.73 -14.64 -21.43
N SER A 18 1.72 -13.75 -21.33
CA SER A 18 2.19 -13.09 -20.12
C SER A 18 1.29 -11.93 -19.76
N ALA A 19 0.44 -12.12 -18.76
CA ALA A 19 0.26 -11.18 -17.64
C ALA A 19 0.36 -9.65 -17.92
N PRO A 20 -0.43 -9.03 -18.83
CA PRO A 20 -0.51 -7.57 -18.87
C PRO A 20 -1.63 -7.07 -17.92
N ALA A 21 -2.77 -7.77 -17.92
CA ALA A 21 -3.95 -7.40 -17.14
C ALA A 21 -3.77 -7.53 -15.62
N VAL A 22 -2.91 -8.46 -15.18
CA VAL A 22 -2.59 -8.63 -13.74
C VAL A 22 -1.51 -7.63 -13.29
N ARG A 23 -0.55 -7.27 -14.15
CA ARG A 23 0.48 -6.26 -13.84
C ARG A 23 -0.12 -4.85 -13.76
N ALA A 24 -1.00 -4.48 -14.70
CA ALA A 24 -1.62 -3.15 -14.72
C ALA A 24 -2.52 -2.87 -13.50
N ARG A 25 -3.07 -3.90 -12.85
CA ARG A 25 -3.94 -3.70 -11.67
C ARG A 25 -3.14 -3.48 -10.39
N ALA A 26 -1.92 -4.02 -10.32
CA ALA A 26 -1.04 -3.85 -9.18
C ALA A 26 -0.23 -2.52 -9.21
N ASP A 27 -0.32 -1.78 -10.32
CA ASP A 27 0.20 -0.41 -10.47
C ASP A 27 -0.84 0.68 -10.10
N ALA A 28 -2.06 0.27 -9.74
CA ALA A 28 -3.15 1.18 -9.34
C ALA A 28 -3.60 0.96 -7.88
N SER A 29 -2.72 0.46 -7.01
CA SER A 29 -3.08 0.35 -5.60
C SER A 29 -3.15 1.74 -4.96
N PRO A 30 -4.21 2.06 -4.21
CA PRO A 30 -4.32 3.33 -3.51
C PRO A 30 -3.33 3.45 -2.34
N CYS A 31 -2.60 2.38 -2.00
CA CYS A 31 -1.58 2.36 -0.95
C CYS A 31 -0.13 2.34 -1.49
N LEU A 32 0.09 2.72 -2.75
CA LEU A 32 1.43 3.04 -3.24
C LEU A 32 1.98 4.32 -2.58
N PRO A 33 3.31 4.49 -2.55
CA PRO A 33 3.95 5.73 -2.09
C PRO A 33 3.33 6.96 -2.77
N ASP A 34 3.28 8.07 -2.05
CA ASP A 34 2.72 9.37 -2.48
C ASP A 34 1.21 9.38 -2.79
N SER A 35 0.53 8.23 -2.76
CA SER A 35 -0.92 8.17 -2.88
C SER A 35 -1.59 8.89 -1.70
N ARG A 36 -2.59 9.72 -2.01
CA ARG A 36 -3.41 10.42 -1.01
C ARG A 36 -4.73 9.71 -0.73
N GLN A 37 -4.82 8.43 -1.04
CA GLN A 37 -6.08 7.67 -1.09
C GLN A 37 -6.01 6.31 -0.38
N CYS A 38 -4.94 5.98 0.34
CA CYS A 38 -4.83 4.70 1.03
C CYS A 38 -5.79 4.63 2.21
N ALA A 39 -7.00 4.11 2.03
CA ALA A 39 -7.95 3.95 3.13
C ALA A 39 -7.57 2.74 4.02
N ILE A 40 -8.13 2.68 5.23
CA ILE A 40 -7.89 1.56 6.17
C ILE A 40 -8.16 0.20 5.53
N TYR A 41 -9.25 0.06 4.77
CA TYR A 41 -9.58 -1.18 4.09
C TYR A 41 -8.54 -1.55 3.01
N ASP A 42 -8.10 -0.56 2.22
CA ASP A 42 -7.08 -0.78 1.19
C ASP A 42 -5.74 -1.18 1.81
N PHE A 43 -5.38 -0.59 2.94
CA PHE A 43 -4.21 -0.97 3.72
C PHE A 43 -4.31 -2.41 4.22
N ALA A 44 -5.43 -2.78 4.85
CA ALA A 44 -5.68 -4.14 5.33
C ALA A 44 -5.60 -5.17 4.19
N MET A 45 -5.99 -4.76 2.98
CA MET A 45 -6.03 -5.62 1.81
C MET A 45 -4.77 -5.57 0.92
N ALA A 46 -3.87 -4.62 1.15
CA ALA A 46 -2.69 -4.40 0.31
C ALA A 46 -1.75 -5.62 0.29
N ASP A 47 -1.25 -5.94 -0.91
CA ASP A 47 -0.26 -6.99 -1.08
C ASP A 47 1.10 -6.59 -0.48
N GLU A 48 1.90 -7.58 -0.07
CA GLU A 48 3.24 -7.35 0.49
C GLU A 48 4.09 -6.43 -0.40
N ARG A 49 4.02 -6.60 -1.73
CA ARG A 49 4.76 -5.77 -2.69
C ARG A 49 4.39 -4.29 -2.60
N VAL A 50 3.10 -3.99 -2.42
CA VAL A 50 2.61 -2.61 -2.27
C VAL A 50 3.08 -2.04 -0.93
N LEU A 51 2.93 -2.80 0.15
CA LEU A 51 3.38 -2.37 1.46
C LEU A 51 4.90 -2.13 1.49
N ARG A 52 5.70 -3.01 0.89
CA ARG A 52 7.16 -2.83 0.78
C ARG A 52 7.57 -1.62 -0.04
N ALA A 53 6.77 -1.22 -1.02
CA ALA A 53 7.06 0.01 -1.78
C ALA A 53 7.06 1.26 -0.89
N ASN A 54 6.35 1.24 0.24
CA ASN A 54 6.33 2.33 1.22
C ASN A 54 7.56 2.37 2.14
N GLY A 55 8.44 1.36 2.08
CA GLY A 55 9.62 1.29 2.95
C GLY A 55 9.25 1.02 4.41
N GLU A 56 9.58 1.94 5.30
CA GLU A 56 9.48 1.75 6.76
C GLU A 56 8.10 2.09 7.35
N ALA A 57 7.24 2.80 6.62
CA ALA A 57 5.91 3.17 7.10
C ALA A 57 4.96 3.49 5.95
N VAL A 58 3.68 3.15 6.11
CA VAL A 58 2.61 3.52 5.18
C VAL A 58 1.70 4.55 5.83
N ALA A 59 1.21 5.49 5.01
CA ALA A 59 0.27 6.52 5.46
C ALA A 59 -1.16 6.11 5.06
N VAL A 60 -2.03 5.98 6.06
CA VAL A 60 -3.39 5.44 5.93
C VAL A 60 -4.40 6.51 6.33
N ASP A 61 -5.35 6.80 5.45
CA ASP A 61 -6.43 7.73 5.70
C ASP A 61 -7.47 7.11 6.64
N CYS A 62 -7.69 7.80 7.77
CA CYS A 62 -8.79 7.48 8.67
C CYS A 62 -10.13 7.83 8.02
N PRO A 63 -11.21 7.10 8.32
CA PRO A 63 -12.54 7.46 7.83
C PRO A 63 -12.90 8.88 8.22
N TRP A 64 -13.62 9.54 7.33
CA TRP A 64 -14.18 10.83 7.66
C TRP A 64 -15.24 10.67 8.74
N SER A 65 -15.07 11.43 9.82
CA SER A 65 -16.03 11.60 10.90
C SER A 65 -16.59 13.02 10.82
N SER A 66 -17.80 13.26 11.33
CA SER A 66 -18.35 14.62 11.39
C SER A 66 -17.38 15.59 12.08
N ASP A 67 -17.39 16.86 11.66
CA ASP A 67 -16.54 17.90 12.24
C ASP A 67 -16.93 18.25 13.70
N GLU A 68 -18.08 17.76 14.16
CA GLU A 68 -18.53 17.86 15.55
C GLU A 68 -17.72 16.94 16.50
N ALA A 69 -17.10 15.89 15.98
CA ALA A 69 -16.26 14.99 16.78
C ALA A 69 -14.92 15.66 17.15
N SER A 70 -14.53 15.56 18.43
CA SER A 70 -13.24 16.06 18.89
C SER A 70 -12.09 15.29 18.23
N LEU A 71 -10.90 15.90 18.10
CA LEU A 71 -9.74 15.22 17.53
C LEU A 71 -9.40 13.91 18.27
N GLU A 72 -9.63 13.88 19.59
CA GLU A 72 -9.42 12.70 20.42
C GLU A 72 -10.40 11.56 20.05
N GLN A 73 -11.69 11.88 19.91
CA GLN A 73 -12.71 10.89 19.49
C GLN A 73 -12.40 10.33 18.09
N ARG A 74 -11.96 11.21 17.17
CA ARG A 74 -11.58 10.82 15.81
C ARG A 74 -10.37 9.89 15.79
N ARG A 75 -9.38 10.18 16.65
CA ARG A 75 -8.20 9.33 16.83
C ARG A 75 -8.56 7.98 17.45
N ALA A 76 -9.37 7.96 18.50
CA ALA A 76 -9.81 6.73 19.14
C ALA A 76 -10.54 5.82 18.15
N HIS A 77 -11.51 6.37 17.40
CA HIS A 77 -12.23 5.61 16.38
C HIS A 77 -11.31 5.12 15.26
N CYS A 78 -10.37 5.94 14.79
CA CYS A 78 -9.40 5.49 13.79
C CYS A 78 -8.48 4.39 14.34
N ALA A 79 -8.06 4.46 15.61
CA ALA A 79 -7.20 3.48 16.25
C ALA A 79 -7.87 2.10 16.33
N GLU A 80 -9.16 2.04 16.67
CA GLU A 80 -9.93 0.78 16.68
C GLU A 80 -9.93 0.12 15.29
N LEU A 81 -10.13 0.90 14.23
CA LEU A 81 -10.17 0.38 12.86
C LEU A 81 -8.77 -0.01 12.36
N ILE A 82 -7.74 0.74 12.75
CA ILE A 82 -6.35 0.39 12.47
C ILE A 82 -5.96 -0.90 13.18
N GLU A 83 -6.37 -1.10 14.44
CA GLU A 83 -6.10 -2.35 15.17
C GLU A 83 -6.68 -3.57 14.43
N VAL A 84 -7.91 -3.47 13.94
CA VAL A 84 -8.53 -4.52 13.12
C VAL A 84 -7.76 -4.73 11.82
N ALA A 85 -7.38 -3.66 11.12
CA ALA A 85 -6.59 -3.77 9.89
C ALA A 85 -5.22 -4.43 10.13
N LEU A 86 -4.55 -4.07 11.23
CA LEU A 86 -3.27 -4.66 11.63
C LEU A 86 -3.38 -6.15 11.93
N ALA A 87 -4.49 -6.59 12.55
CA ALA A 87 -4.75 -8.01 12.77
C ALA A 87 -4.88 -8.77 11.44
N VAL A 88 -5.59 -8.20 10.45
CA VAL A 88 -5.73 -8.79 9.11
C VAL A 88 -4.37 -8.84 8.39
N VAL A 89 -3.57 -7.78 8.45
CA VAL A 89 -2.23 -7.76 7.85
C VAL A 89 -1.33 -8.81 8.50
N ALA A 90 -1.35 -8.92 9.83
CA ALA A 90 -0.54 -9.90 10.56
C ALA A 90 -0.91 -11.35 10.23
N ASP A 91 -2.20 -11.65 10.02
CA ASP A 91 -2.67 -12.97 9.60
C ASP A 91 -2.22 -13.32 8.17
N ARG A 92 -2.20 -12.32 7.29
CA ARG A 92 -1.83 -12.49 5.88
C ARG A 92 -0.32 -12.52 5.62
N LEU A 93 0.46 -11.81 6.43
CA LEU A 93 1.91 -11.62 6.26
C LEU A 93 2.73 -12.04 7.50
N PRO A 94 2.45 -13.20 8.14
CA PRO A 94 3.02 -13.56 9.44
C PRO A 94 4.54 -13.74 9.40
N ASP A 95 5.10 -14.14 8.26
CA ASP A 95 6.54 -14.40 8.08
C ASP A 95 7.30 -13.20 7.46
N ALA A 96 6.58 -12.17 6.99
CA ALA A 96 7.18 -11.02 6.32
C ALA A 96 7.27 -9.78 7.22
N LEU A 97 6.29 -9.58 8.10
CA LEU A 97 6.11 -8.36 8.89
C LEU A 97 5.95 -8.72 10.38
N GLN A 98 6.70 -8.05 11.25
CA GLN A 98 6.49 -8.21 12.70
C GLN A 98 5.11 -7.67 13.08
N ARG A 99 4.52 -8.21 14.15
CA ARG A 99 3.28 -7.67 14.69
C ARG A 99 3.48 -6.19 15.07
N ILE A 100 2.59 -5.34 14.55
CA ILE A 100 2.59 -3.90 14.84
C ILE A 100 1.59 -3.66 15.98
N PRO A 101 2.05 -3.20 17.15
CA PRO A 101 1.13 -2.77 18.20
C PRO A 101 0.58 -1.37 17.86
N VAL A 102 -0.70 -1.14 18.17
CA VAL A 102 -1.43 0.08 17.75
C VAL A 102 -0.86 1.37 18.38
N ASP A 103 -0.16 1.25 19.51
CA ASP A 103 0.51 2.35 20.21
C ASP A 103 1.72 2.92 19.45
N GLN A 104 2.28 2.16 18.50
CA GLN A 104 3.35 2.62 17.62
C GLN A 104 2.84 3.42 16.41
N VAL A 105 1.51 3.43 16.18
CA VAL A 105 0.89 4.19 15.09
C VAL A 105 0.80 5.67 15.48
N ARG A 106 1.28 6.53 14.59
CA ARG A 106 1.23 8.00 14.80
C ARG A 106 0.07 8.60 14.01
N TYR A 107 -0.59 9.61 14.56
CA TYR A 107 -1.76 10.24 13.92
C TYR A 107 -1.49 11.72 13.64
N GLU A 108 -1.65 12.10 12.38
CA GLU A 108 -1.42 13.45 11.88
C GLU A 108 -2.72 14.04 11.32
N ASP A 109 -3.02 15.30 11.64
CA ASP A 109 -4.10 16.05 10.98
C ASP A 109 -3.53 16.76 9.76
N VAL A 110 -3.96 16.38 8.57
CA VAL A 110 -3.33 16.75 7.29
C VAL A 110 -4.18 17.69 6.44
N GLY A 111 -5.20 18.35 7.01
CA GLY A 111 -6.00 19.43 6.39
C GLY A 111 -6.09 19.44 4.85
N ALA A 112 -7.18 18.94 4.28
CA ALA A 112 -7.36 18.87 2.83
C ALA A 112 -8.34 19.95 2.35
N CYS A 113 -7.89 20.82 1.45
CA CYS A 113 -8.76 21.76 0.75
C CYS A 113 -9.18 21.16 -0.59
N VAL A 114 -10.49 21.14 -0.86
CA VAL A 114 -10.98 20.95 -2.23
C VAL A 114 -10.98 22.30 -2.92
N ASP A 115 -10.20 22.41 -3.99
CA ASP A 115 -10.31 23.53 -4.93
C ASP A 115 -11.64 23.39 -5.66
N GLY A 116 -12.71 23.91 -5.06
CA GLY A 116 -14.03 23.93 -5.65
C GLY A 116 -14.01 24.74 -6.95
N VAL A 117 -14.65 24.19 -7.98
CA VAL A 117 -14.85 24.77 -9.32
C VAL A 117 -15.69 26.08 -9.33
N ALA A 118 -15.87 26.72 -8.17
CA ALA A 118 -16.59 27.97 -8.02
C ALA A 118 -15.63 29.06 -7.53
N ARG A 119 -14.95 29.70 -8.49
CA ARG A 119 -14.03 30.83 -8.32
C ARG A 119 -14.68 32.10 -7.70
N GLU A 120 -15.91 32.01 -7.18
CA GLU A 120 -16.74 33.12 -6.74
C GLU A 120 -17.11 33.09 -5.24
N ARG A 121 -16.82 32.00 -4.51
CA ARG A 121 -16.84 32.02 -3.03
C ARG A 121 -15.42 31.93 -2.52
N ALA A 122 -14.91 33.06 -2.00
CA ALA A 122 -13.65 33.10 -1.27
C ALA A 122 -13.74 32.14 -0.07
N GLY A 123 -13.03 31.02 -0.17
CA GLY A 123 -12.99 29.95 0.85
C GLY A 123 -13.41 28.62 0.26
N GLY A 124 -12.46 27.89 -0.35
CA GLY A 124 -12.68 26.46 -0.61
C GLY A 124 -12.92 25.74 0.71
N ASP A 125 -13.82 24.77 0.74
CA ASP A 125 -14.12 24.00 1.95
C ASP A 125 -12.90 23.13 2.30
N CYS A 126 -12.06 23.63 3.20
CA CYS A 126 -10.95 22.88 3.77
C CYS A 126 -11.49 21.97 4.88
N TYR A 127 -11.46 20.66 4.65
CA TYR A 127 -11.87 19.67 5.63
C TYR A 127 -10.64 19.07 6.33
N ARG A 128 -10.75 18.84 7.64
CA ARG A 128 -9.67 18.22 8.42
C ARG A 128 -9.66 16.72 8.17
N ARG A 129 -8.52 16.19 7.74
CA ARG A 129 -8.35 14.75 7.50
C ARG A 129 -7.35 14.20 8.51
N LEU A 130 -7.71 13.13 9.18
CA LEU A 130 -6.80 12.41 10.07
C LEU A 130 -6.11 11.29 9.28
N ARG A 131 -4.79 11.19 9.41
CA ARG A 131 -3.97 10.17 8.75
C ARG A 131 -3.13 9.44 9.78
N ALA A 132 -3.17 8.11 9.71
CA ALA A 132 -2.36 7.23 10.52
C ALA A 132 -1.06 6.89 9.77
N LYS A 133 0.09 7.15 10.37
CA LYS A 133 1.38 6.66 9.91
C LYS A 133 1.67 5.36 10.63
N VAL A 134 1.50 4.26 9.90
CA VAL A 134 1.64 2.89 10.41
C VAL A 134 3.05 2.40 10.10
N PRO A 135 3.86 2.02 11.10
CA PRO A 135 5.19 1.46 10.86
C PRO A 135 5.10 0.07 10.21
N LEU A 136 6.07 -0.26 9.36
CA LEU A 136 6.19 -1.54 8.67
C LEU A 136 7.50 -2.24 9.08
N PRO A 137 7.54 -2.88 10.26
CA PRO A 137 8.74 -3.57 10.76
C PRO A 137 8.98 -4.89 10.02
N TRP A 138 9.66 -4.83 8.87
CA TRP A 138 9.98 -5.99 8.05
C TRP A 138 10.91 -6.97 8.77
N ILE A 139 10.56 -8.26 8.77
CA ILE A 139 11.41 -9.34 9.30
C ILE A 139 12.60 -9.59 8.36
N VAL A 140 12.30 -9.69 7.06
CA VAL A 140 13.32 -9.84 6.01
C VAL A 140 13.46 -8.51 5.28
N PRO A 141 14.67 -7.89 5.29
CA PRO A 141 14.94 -6.69 4.51
C PRO A 141 14.71 -6.94 3.02
N SER A 142 14.25 -5.93 2.27
CA SER A 142 14.21 -6.05 0.81
C SER A 142 15.64 -6.30 0.30
N THR A 143 15.80 -7.26 -0.60
CA THR A 143 17.10 -7.75 -1.09
C THR A 143 17.93 -6.70 -1.86
N GLY A 144 17.51 -5.43 -1.88
CA GLY A 144 18.18 -4.31 -2.55
C GLY A 144 19.01 -3.39 -1.64
N ALA A 145 18.91 -3.48 -0.31
CA ALA A 145 19.66 -2.58 0.59
C ALA A 145 21.00 -3.17 1.08
N ALA A 146 21.13 -4.50 1.14
CA ALA A 146 22.30 -5.16 1.72
C ALA A 146 23.50 -5.33 0.76
N ALA A 147 23.38 -4.97 -0.52
CA ALA A 147 24.47 -5.11 -1.49
C ALA A 147 25.43 -3.91 -1.56
N ALA A 148 25.16 -2.81 -0.84
CA ALA A 148 26.03 -1.63 -0.82
C ALA A 148 27.08 -1.65 0.31
N GLY A 149 27.12 -2.71 1.12
CA GLY A 149 27.97 -2.82 2.31
C GLY A 149 28.89 -4.03 2.29
N SER A 150 29.51 -4.36 1.17
CA SER A 150 30.62 -5.31 1.17
C SER A 150 31.70 -4.94 0.17
N GLY A 151 32.83 -4.51 0.72
CA GLY A 151 34.14 -4.61 0.10
C GLY A 151 34.54 -3.44 -0.79
N LEU A 152 35.29 -2.50 -0.22
CA LEU A 152 36.56 -1.99 -0.77
C LEU A 152 37.09 -0.84 0.11
N ARG A 153 37.89 -1.17 1.12
CA ARG A 153 39.30 -0.79 1.29
C ARG A 153 39.80 -1.14 2.68
#